data_AF-Q2VF47-F1
#
_entry.id   AF-Q2VF47-F1
#
_cell.length_a   1.000
_cell.length_b   1.000
_cell.length_c   1.000
_cell.angle_alpha   90.00
_cell.angle_beta   90.00
_cell.angle_gamma   90.00
#
_symmetry.space_group_name_H-M   'P 1'
#
loop_
_entity.id
_entity.type
_entity.pdbx_description
1 polymer ?
#
loop_
_entity_poly.entity_id
_entity_poly.type
_entity_poly.pdbx_seq_one_letter_code
_entity_poly.pdbx_strand_id
1 'polypeptide(L)'
;NTTIENNPEKKNENTEDIIDHADIMRITLLKENKNLKETTKMLDEAVYNIERFVLKCKFYITAITNFIKFKTNHICEYSKCGDNARCYIVEKDRQECRCLANYVRDTSVEYFKCIPMTIKDCANNNGNCDKNAECSIKNDKIICHCSYDYFGDGTFCVPNSHYNNLLHISLIIIGCIVQKFL
;
A
#
# COMPACT_ATOMS: atom_id res chain seq x y z
N ASN A 1 95.74 -0.49 -39.47
CA ASN A 1 94.80 0.37 -40.20
C ASN A 1 93.49 -0.39 -40.35
N THR A 2 92.56 -0.20 -39.41
CA THR A 2 91.33 0.61 -39.62
C THR A 2 90.53 0.03 -40.79
N THR A 3 89.38 -0.62 -40.59
CA THR A 3 88.12 -0.03 -40.11
C THR A 3 87.02 -1.10 -39.92
N ILE A 4 86.16 -0.90 -38.89
CA ILE A 4 84.67 -0.97 -38.87
C ILE A 4 84.05 -2.34 -39.28
N GLU A 5 83.30 -3.04 -38.43
CA GLU A 5 81.89 -2.74 -38.14
C GLU A 5 81.45 -3.05 -36.69
N ASN A 6 80.68 -2.10 -36.15
CA ASN A 6 80.05 -2.16 -34.84
C ASN A 6 78.59 -2.61 -34.95
N ASN A 7 78.19 -3.38 -33.94
CA ASN A 7 76.86 -3.60 -33.36
C ASN A 7 75.94 -4.63 -34.04
N PRO A 8 75.48 -5.63 -33.27
CA PRO A 8 74.16 -5.49 -32.68
C PRO A 8 74.08 -5.83 -31.18
N GLU A 9 73.18 -5.09 -30.54
CA GLU A 9 72.29 -5.51 -29.46
C GLU A 9 72.85 -6.37 -28.33
N LYS A 10 73.17 -5.69 -27.23
CA LYS A 10 72.78 -6.20 -25.91
C LYS A 10 72.60 -5.05 -24.93
N LYS A 11 71.36 -4.64 -24.68
CA LYS A 11 71.02 -3.89 -23.47
C LYS A 11 70.00 -4.69 -22.67
N ASN A 12 70.51 -5.13 -21.52
CA ASN A 12 69.88 -5.96 -20.51
C ASN A 12 68.53 -5.42 -20.07
N GLU A 13 67.60 -6.36 -19.91
CA GLU A 13 66.45 -6.28 -19.02
C GLU A 13 66.88 -5.82 -17.62
N ASN A 14 66.20 -4.78 -17.14
CA ASN A 14 65.87 -4.59 -15.74
C ASN A 14 64.49 -3.92 -15.73
N THR A 15 63.46 -4.75 -15.74
CA THR A 15 62.06 -4.37 -15.67
C THR A 15 61.73 -4.05 -14.21
N GLU A 16 61.99 -2.82 -13.79
CA GLU A 16 61.38 -2.23 -12.60
C GLU A 16 60.29 -1.29 -13.12
N ASP A 17 59.04 -1.71 -12.94
CA ASP A 17 57.83 -1.13 -13.53
C ASP A 17 57.59 0.30 -12.98
N ILE A 18 58.10 1.32 -13.68
CA ILE A 18 57.80 2.73 -13.38
C ILE A 18 56.39 2.99 -13.90
N ILE A 19 55.38 2.74 -13.05
CA ILE A 19 53.99 3.09 -13.37
C ILE A 19 53.94 4.60 -13.66
N ASP A 20 53.59 4.97 -14.89
CA ASP A 20 53.49 6.37 -15.31
C ASP A 20 52.46 7.11 -14.44
N HIS A 21 52.77 8.35 -14.09
CA HIS A 21 51.91 9.17 -13.23
C HIS A 21 50.53 9.38 -13.87
N ALA A 22 50.46 9.42 -15.21
CA ALA A 22 49.20 9.49 -15.94
C ALA A 22 48.35 8.21 -15.79
N ASP A 23 48.97 7.02 -15.73
CA ASP A 23 48.26 5.75 -15.53
C ASP A 23 47.71 5.64 -14.11
N ILE A 24 48.47 6.10 -13.10
CA ILE A 24 47.99 6.20 -11.71
C ILE A 24 46.76 7.11 -11.64
N MET A 25 46.81 8.26 -12.30
CA MET A 25 45.70 9.21 -12.36
C MET A 25 44.46 8.58 -13.02
N ARG A 26 44.64 7.86 -14.14
CA ARG A 26 43.55 7.17 -14.84
C ARG A 26 42.92 6.07 -13.99
N ILE A 27 43.71 5.23 -13.34
CA ILE A 27 43.23 4.15 -12.47
C ILE A 27 42.44 4.74 -11.29
N THR A 28 42.91 5.85 -10.73
CA THR A 28 42.24 6.56 -9.63
C THR A 28 40.86 7.04 -10.05
N LEU A 29 40.75 7.73 -11.19
CA LEU A 29 39.47 8.21 -11.74
C LEU A 29 38.49 7.07 -12.06
N LEU A 30 38.98 5.95 -12.58
CA LEU A 30 38.14 4.77 -12.84
C LEU A 30 37.60 4.16 -11.54
N LYS A 31 38.43 4.09 -10.51
CA LYS A 31 38.04 3.61 -9.18
C LYS A 31 37.00 4.53 -8.55
N GLU A 32 37.19 5.85 -8.60
CA GLU A 32 36.23 6.83 -8.09
C GLU A 32 34.88 6.75 -8.82
N ASN A 33 34.88 6.66 -10.16
CA ASN A 33 33.66 6.49 -10.93
C ASN A 33 32.92 5.19 -10.58
N LYS A 34 33.64 4.09 -10.38
CA LYS A 34 33.04 2.82 -9.96
C LYS A 34 32.43 2.94 -8.56
N ASN A 35 33.16 3.53 -7.61
CA ASN A 35 32.68 3.77 -6.25
C ASN A 35 31.44 4.67 -6.25
N LEU A 36 31.42 5.70 -7.09
CA LEU A 36 30.26 6.59 -7.24
C LEU A 36 29.05 5.82 -7.76
N LYS A 37 29.22 5.02 -8.83
CA LYS A 37 28.13 4.22 -9.41
C LYS A 37 27.57 3.18 -8.43
N GLU A 38 28.45 2.54 -7.66
CA GLU A 38 28.06 1.59 -6.62
C GLU A 38 27.29 2.30 -5.49
N THR A 39 27.77 3.46 -5.05
CA THR A 39 27.09 4.31 -4.06
C THR A 39 25.72 4.77 -4.54
N THR A 40 25.58 5.22 -5.79
CA THR A 40 24.28 5.66 -6.33
C THR A 40 23.29 4.51 -6.42
N LYS A 41 23.76 3.29 -6.73
CA LYS A 41 22.91 2.09 -6.75
C LYS A 41 22.40 1.75 -5.34
N MET A 42 23.28 1.80 -4.33
CA MET A 42 22.88 1.59 -2.93
C MET A 42 21.86 2.63 -2.47
N LEU A 43 22.03 3.90 -2.86
CA LEU A 43 21.09 4.96 -2.54
C LEU A 43 19.72 4.72 -3.19
N ASP A 44 19.68 4.36 -4.48
CA ASP A 44 18.44 4.06 -5.20
C ASP A 44 17.66 2.91 -4.53
N GLU A 45 18.35 1.83 -4.16
CA GLU A 45 17.74 0.71 -3.45
C GLU A 45 17.20 1.10 -2.05
N ALA A 46 17.95 1.94 -1.32
CA ALA A 46 17.50 2.47 -0.04
C ALA A 46 16.27 3.37 -0.18
N VAL A 47 16.27 4.29 -1.15
CA VAL A 47 15.15 5.18 -1.46
C VAL A 47 13.91 4.37 -1.83
N TYR A 48 14.04 3.39 -2.73
CA TYR A 48 12.93 2.51 -3.13
C TYR A 48 12.32 1.77 -1.93
N ASN A 49 13.15 1.24 -1.03
CA ASN A 49 12.68 0.56 0.17
C ASN A 49 11.94 1.52 1.13
N ILE A 50 12.44 2.75 1.30
CA ILE A 50 11.80 3.79 2.12
C ILE A 50 10.46 4.21 1.49
N GLU A 51 10.41 4.48 0.19
CA GLU A 51 9.18 4.84 -0.51
C GLU A 51 8.12 3.75 -0.37
N ARG A 52 8.51 2.49 -0.55
CA ARG A 52 7.63 1.34 -0.36
C ARG A 52 7.10 1.25 1.07
N PHE A 53 7.93 1.55 2.07
CA PHE A 53 7.50 1.60 3.46
C PHE A 53 6.49 2.74 3.70
N VAL A 54 6.79 3.95 3.22
CA VAL A 54 5.90 5.12 3.33
C VAL A 54 4.54 4.84 2.68
N LEU A 55 4.53 4.24 1.49
CA LEU A 55 3.30 3.86 0.79
C LEU A 55 2.46 2.86 1.60
N LYS A 56 3.10 1.83 2.19
CA LYS A 56 2.41 0.88 3.07
C LYS A 56 1.85 1.56 4.32
N CYS A 57 2.62 2.42 4.98
CA CYS A 57 2.15 3.17 6.14
C CYS A 57 0.95 4.04 5.80
N LYS A 58 1.00 4.80 4.69
CA LYS A 58 -0.11 5.62 4.21
C LYS A 58 -1.36 4.77 3.96
N PHE A 59 -1.20 3.61 3.32
CA PHE A 59 -2.28 2.67 3.07
C PHE A 59 -2.92 2.19 4.39
N TYR A 60 -2.13 1.71 5.35
CA TYR A 60 -2.65 1.23 6.63
C TYR A 60 -3.32 2.32 7.46
N ILE A 61 -2.75 3.53 7.50
CA ILE A 61 -3.36 4.68 8.19
C ILE A 61 -4.72 5.02 7.57
N THR A 62 -4.81 5.01 6.24
CA THR A 62 -6.07 5.28 5.54
C THR A 62 -7.11 4.20 5.85
N ALA A 63 -6.72 2.93 5.77
CA ALA A 63 -7.60 1.80 6.08
C ALA A 63 -8.14 1.87 7.52
N ILE A 64 -7.27 2.14 8.50
CA ILE A 64 -7.64 2.29 9.91
C ILE A 64 -8.60 3.47 10.10
N THR A 65 -8.29 4.63 9.51
CA THR A 65 -9.12 5.83 9.63
C THR A 65 -10.52 5.61 9.06
N ASN A 66 -10.61 5.01 7.88
CA ASN A 66 -11.89 4.66 7.26
C ASN A 66 -12.67 3.66 8.12
N PHE A 67 -12.01 2.65 8.68
CA PHE A 67 -12.67 1.69 9.55
C PHE A 67 -13.18 2.29 10.86
N ILE A 68 -12.42 3.19 11.49
CA ILE A 68 -12.86 3.93 12.69
C ILE A 68 -14.08 4.79 12.33
N LYS A 69 -14.03 5.49 11.20
CA LYS A 69 -15.13 6.32 10.71
C LYS A 69 -16.39 5.49 10.41
N PHE A 70 -16.23 4.28 9.87
CA PHE A 70 -17.33 3.34 9.70
C PHE A 70 -17.96 2.99 11.03
N LYS A 71 -17.15 2.55 11.99
CA LYS A 71 -17.64 2.16 13.31
C LYS A 71 -18.32 3.29 14.07
N THR A 72 -17.86 4.51 13.91
CA THR A 72 -18.40 5.68 14.63
C THR A 72 -19.68 6.24 14.00
N ASN A 73 -19.80 6.22 12.66
CA ASN A 73 -20.93 6.86 11.98
C ASN A 73 -21.97 5.88 11.42
N HIS A 74 -21.62 4.60 11.27
CA HIS A 74 -22.44 3.62 10.55
C HIS A 74 -22.79 2.38 11.36
N ILE A 75 -22.26 2.25 12.57
CA ILE A 75 -22.63 1.17 13.50
C ILE A 75 -23.39 1.77 14.68
N CYS A 76 -24.59 1.26 14.93
CA CYS A 76 -25.38 1.61 16.12
C CYS A 76 -25.15 0.62 17.26
N GLU A 77 -25.79 0.89 18.40
CA GLU A 77 -25.69 0.07 19.61
C GLU A 77 -26.00 -1.42 19.34
N TYR A 78 -25.06 -2.29 19.70
CA TYR A 78 -25.12 -3.73 19.41
C TYR A 78 -26.32 -4.43 20.06
N SER A 79 -26.73 -3.99 21.24
CA SER A 79 -27.84 -4.56 22.02
C SER A 79 -29.18 -4.53 21.29
N LYS A 80 -29.31 -3.72 20.22
CA LYS A 80 -30.55 -3.55 19.46
C LYS A 80 -30.86 -4.71 18.51
N CYS A 81 -29.87 -5.50 18.11
CA CYS A 81 -30.07 -6.63 17.23
C CYS A 81 -29.71 -7.93 17.96
N GLY A 82 -30.38 -9.02 17.62
CA GLY A 82 -30.11 -10.34 18.20
C GLY A 82 -28.77 -10.93 17.75
N ASP A 83 -28.48 -12.15 18.21
CA ASP A 83 -27.26 -12.88 17.88
C ASP A 83 -27.05 -13.00 16.36
N ASN A 84 -25.78 -12.96 15.95
CA ASN A 84 -25.35 -13.06 14.55
C ASN A 84 -25.90 -11.96 13.63
N ALA A 85 -26.31 -10.84 14.22
CA ALA A 85 -26.71 -9.64 13.52
C ALA A 85 -25.85 -8.44 13.92
N ARG A 86 -25.97 -7.36 13.15
CA ARG A 86 -25.40 -6.06 13.48
C ARG A 86 -26.39 -4.95 13.14
N CYS A 87 -26.37 -3.92 13.98
CA CYS A 87 -27.11 -2.68 13.80
C CYS A 87 -26.29 -1.71 12.94
N TYR A 88 -26.88 -1.23 11.85
CA TYR A 88 -26.29 -0.23 10.96
C TYR A 88 -27.09 1.06 10.97
N ILE A 89 -26.39 2.20 10.97
CA ILE A 89 -26.98 3.52 10.72
C ILE A 89 -26.91 3.77 9.22
N VAL A 90 -28.06 3.68 8.57
CA VAL A 90 -28.23 3.95 7.14
C VAL A 90 -28.67 5.41 6.94
N GLU A 91 -29.03 5.78 5.70
CA GLU A 91 -29.41 7.16 5.34
C GLU A 91 -30.40 7.80 6.34
N LYS A 92 -30.14 9.08 6.67
CA LYS A 92 -30.98 9.91 7.57
C LYS A 92 -31.16 9.30 8.97
N ASP A 93 -30.08 8.77 9.55
CA ASP A 93 -30.03 8.18 10.89
C ASP A 93 -30.98 6.99 11.13
N ARG A 94 -31.55 6.42 10.06
CA ARG A 94 -32.38 5.23 10.16
C ARG A 94 -31.50 4.06 10.59
N GLN A 95 -31.96 3.31 11.59
CA GLN A 95 -31.25 2.13 12.09
C GLN A 95 -31.86 0.87 11.48
N GLU A 96 -31.00 -0.04 11.02
CA GLU A 96 -31.40 -1.28 10.38
C GLU A 96 -30.56 -2.44 10.91
N CYS A 97 -31.21 -3.50 11.39
CA CYS A 97 -30.54 -4.75 11.70
C CYS A 97 -30.32 -5.56 10.42
N ARG A 98 -29.10 -6.07 10.23
CA ARG A 98 -28.79 -7.04 9.17
C ARG A 98 -28.07 -8.24 9.77
N CYS A 99 -28.31 -9.42 9.20
CA CYS A 99 -27.56 -10.61 9.57
C CYS A 99 -26.11 -10.49 9.08
N LEU A 100 -25.16 -10.96 9.89
CA LEU A 100 -23.76 -11.04 9.50
C LEU A 100 -23.59 -12.05 8.34
N ALA A 101 -22.48 -11.94 7.61
CA ALA A 101 -22.12 -12.91 6.58
C ALA A 101 -22.23 -14.35 7.11
N ASN A 102 -22.76 -15.26 6.28
CA ASN A 102 -23.10 -16.65 6.61
C ASN A 102 -24.39 -16.88 7.40
N TYR A 103 -25.14 -15.82 7.72
CA TYR A 103 -26.44 -15.90 8.36
C TYR A 103 -27.53 -15.27 7.48
N VAL A 104 -28.77 -15.72 7.68
CA VAL A 104 -29.97 -15.20 7.02
C VAL A 104 -31.07 -14.98 8.03
N ARG A 105 -31.99 -14.05 7.72
CA ARG A 105 -33.15 -13.79 8.57
C ARG A 105 -34.04 -15.04 8.65
N ASP A 106 -34.31 -15.47 9.87
CA ASP A 106 -35.33 -16.48 10.14
C ASP A 106 -36.72 -15.84 9.99
N THR A 107 -37.46 -16.30 8.98
CA THR A 107 -38.81 -15.79 8.67
C THR A 107 -39.90 -16.59 9.37
N SER A 108 -39.55 -17.66 10.09
CA SER A 108 -40.50 -18.48 10.86
C SER A 108 -40.90 -17.85 12.20
N VAL A 109 -40.18 -16.82 12.63
CA VAL A 109 -40.42 -16.09 13.88
C VAL A 109 -40.77 -14.62 13.60
N GLU A 110 -41.57 -14.03 14.49
CA GLU A 110 -42.05 -12.65 14.32
C GLU A 110 -41.00 -11.58 14.66
N TYR A 111 -39.95 -11.94 15.42
CA TYR A 111 -38.87 -11.03 15.79
C TYR A 111 -37.63 -11.19 14.89
N PHE A 112 -36.73 -10.21 14.91
CA PHE A 112 -35.51 -10.27 14.11
C PHE A 112 -34.53 -11.30 14.68
N LYS A 113 -34.35 -12.41 13.98
CA LYS A 113 -33.42 -13.49 14.32
C LYS A 113 -32.61 -13.92 13.11
N CYS A 114 -31.33 -14.18 13.31
CA CYS A 114 -30.43 -14.64 12.27
C CYS A 114 -30.06 -16.11 12.52
N ILE A 115 -30.24 -16.95 11.52
CA ILE A 115 -29.89 -18.38 11.55
C ILE A 115 -28.79 -18.67 10.51
N PRO A 116 -27.94 -19.69 10.72
CA PRO A 116 -26.91 -20.05 9.76
C PRO A 116 -27.50 -20.35 8.38
N MET A 117 -26.89 -19.81 7.33
CA MET A 117 -27.26 -20.14 5.94
C MET A 117 -26.90 -21.60 5.66
N THR A 118 -27.88 -22.37 5.17
CA THR A 118 -27.71 -23.78 4.81
C THR A 118 -26.94 -23.98 3.51
N ILE A 119 -27.07 -23.05 2.56
CA ILE A 119 -26.40 -23.06 1.26
C ILE A 119 -25.57 -21.78 1.13
N LYS A 120 -24.28 -21.91 0.81
CA LYS A 120 -23.41 -20.77 0.51
C LYS A 120 -23.45 -20.52 -0.98
N ASP A 121 -24.01 -19.39 -1.38
CA ASP A 121 -24.14 -19.06 -2.79
C ASP A 121 -24.00 -17.54 -3.00
N CYS A 122 -22.97 -17.14 -3.77
CA CYS A 122 -22.77 -15.74 -4.15
C CYS A 122 -23.62 -15.33 -5.35
N ALA A 123 -24.10 -16.26 -6.18
CA ALA A 123 -24.96 -15.93 -7.32
C ALA A 123 -26.36 -15.50 -6.84
N ASN A 124 -26.80 -16.03 -5.70
CA ASN A 124 -28.06 -15.68 -5.08
C ASN A 124 -27.89 -14.52 -4.09
N ASN A 125 -28.50 -13.37 -4.40
CA ASN A 125 -28.48 -12.15 -3.57
C ASN A 125 -27.08 -11.76 -3.06
N ASN A 126 -26.05 -11.96 -3.89
CA ASN A 126 -24.66 -11.69 -3.53
C ASN A 126 -24.21 -12.36 -2.21
N GLY A 127 -24.75 -13.53 -1.86
CA GLY A 127 -24.45 -14.21 -0.60
C GLY A 127 -24.87 -13.45 0.66
N ASN A 128 -25.84 -12.53 0.55
CA ASN A 128 -26.22 -11.54 1.57
C ASN A 128 -25.12 -10.52 1.92
N CYS A 129 -24.09 -10.37 1.07
CA CYS A 129 -23.18 -9.25 1.14
C CYS A 129 -23.87 -7.96 0.71
N ASP A 130 -23.30 -6.81 1.07
CA ASP A 130 -23.77 -5.51 0.57
C ASP A 130 -23.70 -5.46 -0.97
N LYS A 131 -24.55 -4.67 -1.61
CA LYS A 131 -24.54 -4.48 -3.07
C LYS A 131 -23.22 -3.88 -3.59
N ASN A 132 -22.49 -3.17 -2.72
CA ASN A 132 -21.18 -2.60 -3.02
C ASN A 132 -20.03 -3.46 -2.47
N ALA A 133 -20.30 -4.74 -2.21
CA ALA A 133 -19.32 -5.73 -1.80
C ALA A 133 -19.18 -6.84 -2.85
N GLU A 134 -17.97 -7.35 -2.98
CA GLU A 134 -17.65 -8.57 -3.70
C GLU A 134 -17.88 -9.76 -2.77
N CYS A 135 -18.70 -10.72 -3.24
CA CYS A 135 -18.91 -11.99 -2.57
C CYS A 135 -17.94 -13.04 -3.11
N SER A 136 -17.34 -13.82 -2.21
CA SER A 136 -16.57 -15.02 -2.54
C SER A 136 -16.87 -16.15 -1.55
N ILE A 137 -16.66 -17.40 -1.96
CA ILE A 137 -16.81 -18.58 -1.08
C ILE A 137 -15.43 -19.15 -0.80
N LYS A 138 -15.08 -19.31 0.48
CA LYS A 138 -13.84 -19.97 0.90
C LYS A 138 -14.11 -20.83 2.13
N ASN A 139 -13.67 -22.10 2.08
CA ASN A 139 -13.87 -23.07 3.16
C ASN A 139 -15.35 -23.14 3.62
N ASP A 140 -16.27 -23.22 2.66
CA ASP A 140 -17.71 -23.24 2.90
C ASP A 140 -18.26 -22.04 3.71
N LYS A 141 -17.62 -20.87 3.53
CA LYS A 141 -18.06 -19.61 4.11
C LYS A 141 -18.14 -18.53 3.04
N ILE A 142 -19.24 -17.77 3.08
CA ILE A 142 -19.36 -16.49 2.39
C ILE A 142 -18.37 -15.50 3.03
N ILE A 143 -17.58 -14.87 2.18
CA ILE A 143 -16.69 -13.77 2.50
C ILE A 143 -17.16 -12.56 1.68
N CYS A 144 -17.44 -11.47 2.37
CA CYS A 144 -17.84 -10.20 1.77
C CYS A 144 -16.69 -9.19 1.91
N HIS A 145 -16.24 -8.61 0.80
CA HIS A 145 -15.27 -7.51 0.82
C HIS A 145 -15.86 -6.29 0.10
N CYS A 146 -15.86 -5.11 0.74
CA CYS A 146 -16.29 -3.90 0.04
C CYS A 146 -15.40 -3.64 -1.19
N SER A 147 -16.01 -3.22 -2.30
CA SER A 147 -15.31 -2.90 -3.55
C SER A 147 -14.38 -1.68 -3.41
N TYR A 148 -13.53 -1.45 -4.41
CA TYR A 148 -12.39 -0.49 -4.40
C TYR A 148 -12.66 0.91 -3.79
N ASP A 149 -13.86 1.48 -3.97
CA ASP A 149 -14.23 2.81 -3.45
C ASP A 149 -15.13 2.79 -2.21
N TYR A 150 -15.27 1.63 -1.57
CA TYR A 150 -16.15 1.42 -0.43
C TYR A 150 -15.39 0.88 0.77
N PHE A 151 -15.88 1.18 1.97
CA PHE A 151 -15.35 0.66 3.21
C PHE A 151 -16.48 0.20 4.14
N GLY A 152 -16.17 -0.74 5.03
CA GLY A 152 -17.14 -1.34 5.92
C GLY A 152 -16.76 -2.76 6.29
N ASP A 153 -17.75 -3.55 6.71
CA ASP A 153 -17.55 -4.95 7.10
C ASP A 153 -18.04 -5.96 6.06
N GLY A 154 -18.39 -5.49 4.86
CA GLY A 154 -18.85 -6.32 3.73
C GLY A 154 -20.33 -6.68 3.78
N THR A 155 -20.95 -6.74 4.97
CA THR A 155 -22.41 -6.79 5.13
C THR A 155 -23.04 -5.40 4.98
N PHE A 156 -22.30 -4.35 5.34
CA PHE A 156 -22.62 -2.97 4.99
C PHE A 156 -21.37 -2.26 4.48
N CYS A 157 -21.50 -1.63 3.31
CA CYS A 157 -20.42 -0.89 2.66
C CYS A 157 -20.89 0.53 2.36
N VAL A 158 -20.06 1.50 2.73
CA VAL A 158 -20.32 2.92 2.50
C VAL A 158 -19.25 3.52 1.59
N PRO A 159 -19.59 4.49 0.72
CA PRO A 159 -18.62 5.12 -0.16
C PRO A 159 -17.51 5.75 0.67
N ASN A 160 -16.27 5.62 0.20
CA ASN A 160 -15.13 6.36 0.71
C ASN A 160 -15.37 7.85 0.49
N SER A 161 -16.08 8.50 1.42
CA SER A 161 -16.04 9.95 1.49
C SER A 161 -14.63 10.31 1.94
N HIS A 162 -13.77 10.59 0.96
CA HIS A 162 -12.65 11.49 1.14
C HIS A 162 -13.20 12.70 1.88
N TYR A 163 -13.11 12.73 3.21
CA TYR A 163 -13.54 13.86 3.99
C TYR A 163 -12.65 15.00 3.54
N ASN A 164 -13.28 15.86 2.75
CA ASN A 164 -12.83 17.07 2.14
C ASN A 164 -11.32 17.28 2.09
N ASN A 165 -10.84 17.24 0.86
CA ASN A 165 -9.70 18.00 0.38
C ASN A 165 -9.67 19.47 0.89
N LEU A 166 -10.70 20.01 1.57
CA LEU A 166 -10.65 21.33 2.22
C LEU A 166 -9.51 21.46 3.23
N LEU A 167 -9.21 20.50 4.11
CA LEU A 167 -8.14 20.71 5.10
C LEU A 167 -6.77 20.76 4.43
N HIS A 168 -6.55 19.90 3.44
CA HIS A 168 -5.33 19.90 2.61
C HIS A 168 -5.25 21.13 1.71
N ILE A 169 -6.34 21.54 1.06
CA ILE A 169 -6.42 22.77 0.26
C ILE A 169 -6.18 23.99 1.14
N SER A 170 -6.75 24.05 2.35
CA SER A 170 -6.50 25.12 3.31
C SER A 170 -5.03 25.16 3.76
N LEU A 171 -4.40 24.02 4.02
CA LEU A 171 -2.96 23.97 4.36
C LEU A 171 -2.06 24.37 3.17
N ILE A 172 -2.41 23.98 1.95
CA ILE A 172 -1.72 24.41 0.73
C ILE A 172 -1.89 25.92 0.53
N ILE A 173 -3.10 26.46 0.70
CA ILE A 173 -3.38 27.90 0.60
C ILE A 173 -2.60 28.66 1.68
N ILE A 174 -2.61 28.21 2.93
CA ILE A 174 -1.84 28.83 4.02
C ILE A 174 -0.34 28.78 3.70
N GLY A 175 0.18 27.64 3.22
CA GLY A 175 1.58 27.52 2.78
C GLY A 175 1.94 28.49 1.65
N CYS A 176 1.08 28.60 0.62
CA CYS A 176 1.25 29.55 -0.48
C CYS A 176 1.16 31.02 -0.03
N ILE A 177 0.33 31.32 0.97
CA ILE A 177 0.24 32.65 1.57
C ILE A 177 1.53 32.95 2.35
N VAL A 178 2.00 32.03 3.20
CA VAL A 178 3.24 32.19 3.97
C VAL A 178 4.46 32.36 3.06
N GLN A 179 4.54 31.61 1.95
CA GLN A 179 5.59 31.77 0.93
C GLN A 179 5.61 33.14 0.24
N LYS A 180 4.51 33.90 0.26
CA LYS A 180 4.47 35.28 -0.25
C LYS A 180 4.88 36.34 0.78
N PHE A 181 4.91 35.96 2.06
CA PHE A 181 5.23 36.86 3.17
C PHE A 181 6.63 36.62 3.77
N LEU A 182 7.35 35.59 3.29
CA LEU A 182 8.80 35.44 3.44
C LEU A 182 9.51 35.92 2.17
#